data_AF-A0A955K5K9-F1
#
_entry.id   AF-A0A955K5K9-F1
#
_cell.length_a   1.000
_cell.length_b   1.000
_cell.length_c   1.000
_cell.angle_alpha   90.00
_cell.angle_beta   90.00
_cell.angle_gamma   90.00
#
_symmetry.space_group_name_H-M   'P 1'
#
loop_
_entity.id
_entity.type
_entity.pdbx_description
1 polymer ?
#
loop_
_entity_poly.entity_id
_entity_poly.type
_entity_poly.pdbx_seq_one_letter_code
_entity_poly.pdbx_strand_id
1 'polypeptide(L)' 'MEPDETVDYEDVLPCADKLTFDTRKLAQATATTSAYQNGGSVKPYKCSYCHLWHLSTDYEIS' A
#
# COMPACT_ATOMS: atom_id res chain seq x y z
N MET A 1 -37.27 -18.82 -5.06
CA MET A 1 -36.96 -17.96 -3.90
C MET A 1 -35.46 -17.99 -3.80
N GLU A 2 -34.83 -16.91 -4.24
CA GLU A 2 -33.38 -16.78 -4.33
C GLU A 2 -32.88 -16.37 -2.94
N PRO A 3 -32.10 -17.21 -2.23
CA PRO A 3 -31.35 -16.74 -1.08
C PRO A 3 -30.11 -16.01 -1.62
N ASP A 4 -30.09 -14.69 -1.46
CA ASP A 4 -29.37 -14.02 -0.36
C ASP A 4 -27.94 -13.72 -0.79
N GLU A 5 -27.74 -12.50 -1.29
CA GLU A 5 -26.43 -11.89 -1.51
C GLU A 5 -25.68 -11.90 -0.17
N THR A 6 -24.74 -12.83 -0.03
CA THR A 6 -23.74 -12.78 1.03
C THR A 6 -22.85 -11.58 0.75
N VAL A 7 -23.19 -10.43 1.35
CA VAL A 7 -22.30 -9.28 1.44
C VAL A 7 -21.07 -9.71 2.24
N ASP A 8 -20.04 -10.12 1.51
CA ASP A 8 -18.69 -10.30 2.04
C ASP A 8 -18.23 -8.92 2.50
N TYR A 9 -18.35 -8.66 3.79
CA TYR A 9 -17.65 -7.54 4.41
C TYR A 9 -16.17 -7.92 4.37
N GLU A 10 -15.55 -7.69 3.22
CA GLU A 10 -14.11 -7.79 3.02
C GLU A 10 -13.49 -7.03 4.19
N ASP A 11 -12.75 -7.74 5.04
CA ASP A 11 -11.96 -7.16 6.12
C ASP A 11 -10.91 -6.29 5.44
N VAL A 12 -11.29 -5.04 5.13
CA VAL A 12 -10.49 -4.13 4.31
C VAL A 12 -9.31 -3.73 5.18
N LEU A 13 -8.27 -4.55 5.13
CA LEU A 13 -7.03 -4.28 5.83
C LEU A 13 -6.61 -2.85 5.48
N PRO A 14 -6.07 -2.07 6.43
CA PRO A 14 -5.66 -0.68 6.17
C PRO A 14 -4.56 -0.56 5.10
N CYS A 15 -4.01 -1.69 4.67
CA CYS A 15 -3.07 -1.85 3.57
C CYS A 15 -3.72 -2.24 2.23
N ALA A 16 -5.02 -2.58 2.16
CA ALA A 16 -5.70 -3.00 0.94
C ALA A 16 -5.78 -1.88 -0.11
N ASP A 17 -5.94 -0.63 0.34
CA ASP A 17 -5.92 0.56 -0.54
C ASP A 17 -4.49 1.07 -0.83
N LYS A 18 -3.49 0.56 -0.10
CA LYS A 18 -2.10 1.01 -0.25
C LYS A 18 -1.34 0.11 -1.21
N LEU A 19 -0.45 0.71 -2.01
CA LEU A 19 0.51 -0.02 -2.83
C LEU A 19 1.31 -1.01 -1.96
N THR A 20 1.12 -2.31 -2.24
CA THR A 20 1.84 -3.43 -1.66
C THR A 20 2.85 -3.98 -2.66
N PHE A 21 3.96 -4.51 -2.15
CA PHE A 21 4.99 -5.15 -2.94
C PHE A 21 5.52 -6.39 -2.22
N ASP A 22 5.69 -7.48 -2.94
CA ASP A 22 6.27 -8.72 -2.40
C ASP A 22 7.76 -8.58 -2.06
N THR A 23 8.48 -7.76 -2.83
CA THR A 23 9.93 -7.62 -2.68
C THR A 23 10.35 -6.19 -2.38
N ARG A 24 11.40 -6.07 -1.55
CA ARG A 24 12.04 -4.78 -1.25
C ARG A 24 12.47 -4.06 -2.52
N LYS A 25 12.96 -4.79 -3.53
CA LYS A 25 13.46 -4.22 -4.78
C LYS A 25 12.34 -3.53 -5.57
N LEU A 26 11.17 -4.17 -5.69
CA LEU A 26 10.00 -3.57 -6.32
C LEU A 26 9.55 -2.34 -5.56
N ALA A 27 9.41 -2.44 -4.23
CA ALA A 27 9.07 -1.30 -3.40
C ALA A 27 10.07 -0.14 -3.57
N GLN A 28 11.37 -0.41 -3.61
CA GLN A 28 12.38 0.63 -3.77
C GLN A 28 12.37 1.27 -5.17
N ALA A 29 12.14 0.48 -6.22
CA ALA A 29 12.01 1.00 -7.57
C ALA A 29 10.79 1.93 -7.68
N THR A 30 9.63 1.48 -7.20
CA THR A 30 8.43 2.32 -7.15
C THR A 30 8.64 3.52 -6.24
N ALA A 31 9.33 3.39 -5.12
CA ALA A 31 9.66 4.52 -4.26
C ALA A 31 10.43 5.62 -5.00
N THR A 32 11.43 5.21 -5.78
CA THR A 32 12.25 6.11 -6.58
C THR A 32 11.41 6.80 -7.66
N THR A 33 10.58 6.02 -8.37
CA THR A 33 9.71 6.52 -9.42
C THR A 33 8.61 7.43 -8.87
N SER A 34 8.00 7.11 -7.74
CA SER A 34 7.00 7.94 -7.06
C SER A 34 7.60 9.23 -6.54
N ALA A 35 8.83 9.20 -6.02
CA ALA A 35 9.56 10.38 -5.61
C ALA A 35 9.91 11.30 -6.79
N TYR A 36 10.25 10.73 -7.93
CA TYR A 36 10.49 11.49 -9.14
C TYR A 36 9.20 12.12 -9.71
N GLN A 37 8.09 11.38 -9.70
CA GLN A 37 6.81 11.84 -10.28
C GLN A 37 6.06 12.85 -9.40
N ASN A 38 6.02 12.61 -8.09
CA ASN A 38 5.23 13.45 -7.16
C ASN A 38 6.10 14.43 -6.37
N GLY A 39 7.42 14.41 -6.54
CA GLY A 39 8.35 15.27 -5.79
C GLY A 39 8.49 14.94 -4.31
N GLY A 40 7.80 13.91 -3.80
CA GLY A 40 7.80 13.52 -2.39
C GLY A 40 8.73 12.35 -2.10
N SER A 41 9.57 12.45 -1.07
CA SER A 41 10.45 11.33 -0.69
C SER A 41 9.67 10.22 -0.03
N VAL A 42 9.44 9.11 -0.75
CA VAL A 42 8.77 7.93 -0.19
C VAL A 42 9.80 6.85 0.15
N LYS A 43 9.64 6.17 1.28
CA LYS A 43 10.56 5.12 1.73
C LYS A 43 9.85 3.77 1.79
N PRO A 44 10.47 2.68 1.27
CA PRO A 44 9.92 1.35 1.41
C PRO A 44 10.06 0.86 2.85
N TYR A 45 8.96 0.41 3.45
CA TYR A 45 8.92 -0.20 4.77
C TYR A 45 8.19 -1.54 4.73
N LYS A 46 8.55 -2.46 5.61
CA LYS A 46 7.83 -3.73 5.74
C LYS A 46 6.68 -3.54 6.73
N CYS A 47 5.47 -3.80 6.30
CA CYS A 47 4.29 -3.71 7.17
C CYS A 47 4.25 -4.90 8.13
N SER A 48 3.91 -4.64 9.39
CA SER A 48 3.79 -5.70 10.41
C SER A 48 2.49 -6.49 10.33
N TYR A 49 1.47 -5.98 9.62
CA TYR A 49 0.15 -6.61 9.51
C TYR A 49 0.09 -7.62 8.37
N CYS A 50 0.41 -7.19 7.14
CA CYS A 50 0.38 -8.05 5.96
C CYS A 50 1.75 -8.65 5.60
N HIS A 51 2.82 -8.27 6.31
CA HIS A 51 4.21 -8.69 6.05
C HIS A 51 4.76 -8.33 4.66
N LEU A 52 4.02 -7.54 3.87
CA LEU A 52 4.41 -7.03 2.56
C LEU A 52 5.16 -5.68 2.69
N TRP A 53 5.83 -5.29 1.61
CA TRP A 53 6.48 -4.00 1.51
C TRP A 53 5.49 -2.93 1.07
N HIS A 54 5.52 -1.80 1.74
CA HIS A 54 4.70 -0.64 1.45
C HIS A 54 5.58 0.60 1.31
N LEU A 55 4.99 1.68 0.78
CA LEU A 55 5.63 2.97 0.68
C LEU A 55 5.05 3.91 1.72
N SER A 56 5.92 4.49 2.56
CA SER A 56 5.55 5.61 3.41
C SER A 56 5.97 6.88 2.71
N THR A 57 4.99 7.70 2.33
CA THR A 57 5.19 9.08 1.95
C THR A 57 5.38 9.91 3.21
N ASP A 58 6.47 10.67 3.28
CA ASP A 58 6.56 11.77 4.23
C ASP A 58 5.74 12.93 3.64
N TYR A 59 4.43 12.90 3.84
CA TYR A 59 3.54 14.01 3.50
C TYR A 59 3.45 14.88 4.75
N GLU A 60 4.42 15.78 4.94
CA GLU A 60 4.23 16.93 5.80
C GLU A 60 3.10 17.76 5.18
N ILE A 61 1.90 17.63 5.75
CA ILE A 61 0.77 18.50 5.45
C ILE A 61 1.19 19.90 5.90
N SER A 62 1.61 20.74 4.95
CA SER A 62 1.77 22.19 5.15
C SER A 62 0.43 22.87 5.36
#